data_AF-A0A521IBL3-F1
#
_entry.id   AF-A0A521IBL3-F1
#
_cell.length_a   1.000
_cell.length_b   1.000
_cell.length_c   1.000
_cell.angle_alpha   90.00
_cell.angle_beta   90.00
_cell.angle_gamma   90.00
#
_symmetry.space_group_name_H-M   'P 1'
#
loop_
_entity.id
_entity.type
_entity.pdbx_description
1 polymer ?
#
loop_
_entity_poly.entity_id
_entity_poly.type
_entity_poly.pdbx_seq_one_letter_code
_entity_poly.pdbx_strand_id
1 'polypeptide(L)'
;MIAAAQSLALKELAEKYSLTLAQVVGLGAGLYFEYFRRPAASPTHFITGLDRSLENALACRRRALESDYVKTIHSALCENARKFNLDRAPTIALMGMELLAEELPQFERIEDWRTCVSDMANTILETRALYRFTYVDFLRESAPHFASAQSLAEQLRDIANEWNSFAQQLNQAERDPSQLERASRMLRRLAFREEHFWGKVLDL
;
A
#
# COMPACT_ATOMS: atom_id res chain seq x y z
N MET A 1 2.30 7.48 -15.02
CA MET A 1 3.76 7.22 -15.19
C MET A 1 4.42 6.59 -13.95
N ILE A 2 4.07 6.99 -12.73
CA ILE A 2 4.72 6.50 -11.49
C ILE A 2 4.51 4.98 -11.29
N ALA A 3 3.27 4.48 -11.44
CA ALA A 3 2.93 3.07 -11.26
C ALA A 3 3.74 2.12 -12.15
N ALA A 4 3.90 2.47 -13.44
CA ALA A 4 4.68 1.70 -14.40
C ALA A 4 6.18 1.65 -14.01
N ALA A 5 6.74 2.80 -13.63
CA ALA A 5 8.14 2.88 -13.20
C ALA A 5 8.39 2.06 -11.91
N GLN A 6 7.50 2.15 -10.92
CA GLN A 6 7.60 1.34 -9.70
C GLN A 6 7.48 -0.17 -9.99
N SER A 7 6.57 -0.55 -10.88
CA SER A 7 6.40 -1.95 -11.29
C SER A 7 7.63 -2.50 -12.01
N LEU A 8 8.29 -1.69 -12.85
CA LEU A 8 9.55 -2.05 -13.48
C LEU A 8 10.67 -2.21 -12.45
N ALA A 9 10.83 -1.25 -11.54
CA ALA A 9 11.84 -1.30 -10.49
C ALA A 9 11.69 -2.54 -9.61
N LEU A 10 10.46 -2.95 -9.26
CA LEU A 10 10.24 -4.19 -8.50
C LEU A 10 10.66 -5.44 -9.28
N LYS A 11 10.46 -5.48 -10.60
CA LYS A 11 10.90 -6.59 -11.45
C LYS A 11 12.43 -6.66 -11.51
N GLU A 12 13.09 -5.52 -11.68
CA GLU A 12 14.55 -5.44 -11.66
C GLU A 12 15.12 -5.92 -10.32
N LEU A 13 14.49 -5.56 -9.20
CA LEU A 13 14.87 -6.06 -7.87
C LEU A 13 14.65 -7.58 -7.72
N ALA A 14 13.52 -8.09 -8.22
CA ALA A 14 13.22 -9.52 -8.20
C ALA A 14 14.28 -10.32 -8.98
N GLU A 15 14.66 -9.86 -10.16
CA GLU A 15 15.72 -10.45 -10.97
C GLU A 15 17.08 -10.36 -10.26
N LYS A 16 17.46 -9.16 -9.78
CA LYS A 16 18.73 -8.91 -9.08
C LYS A 16 18.96 -9.83 -7.89
N TYR A 17 17.90 -10.14 -7.12
CA TYR A 17 18.00 -10.96 -5.92
C TYR A 17 17.55 -12.42 -6.10
N SER A 18 17.11 -12.79 -7.31
CA SER A 18 16.52 -14.10 -7.61
C SER A 18 15.34 -14.45 -6.68
N LEU A 19 14.43 -13.50 -6.51
CA LEU A 19 13.25 -13.59 -5.65
C LEU A 19 11.97 -13.41 -6.45
N THR A 20 10.84 -13.86 -5.90
CA THR A 20 9.51 -13.49 -6.45
C THR A 20 9.19 -12.02 -6.14
N LEU A 21 8.27 -11.41 -6.90
CA LEU A 21 7.78 -10.06 -6.59
C LEU A 21 7.17 -9.98 -5.18
N ALA A 22 6.48 -11.05 -4.75
CA ALA A 22 5.92 -11.17 -3.41
C ALA A 22 7.01 -11.11 -2.34
N GLN A 23 8.10 -11.87 -2.51
CA GLN A 23 9.25 -11.84 -1.61
C GLN A 23 9.95 -10.48 -1.58
N VAL A 24 10.10 -9.81 -2.73
CA VAL A 24 10.69 -8.45 -2.80
C VAL A 24 9.89 -7.47 -1.93
N VAL A 25 8.56 -7.42 -2.09
CA VAL A 25 7.69 -6.52 -1.32
C VAL A 25 7.63 -6.93 0.16
N GLY A 26 7.49 -8.22 0.43
CA GLY A 26 7.38 -8.78 1.77
C GLY A 26 8.65 -8.58 2.60
N LEU A 27 9.78 -9.07 2.10
CA LEU A 27 11.08 -8.94 2.77
C LEU A 27 11.54 -7.48 2.83
N GLY A 28 11.23 -6.66 1.82
CA GLY A 28 11.54 -5.25 1.85
C GLY A 28 10.79 -4.44 2.92
N ALA A 29 9.82 -5.04 3.63
CA ALA A 29 8.84 -4.29 4.43
C ALA A 29 8.28 -3.11 3.59
N GLY A 30 7.89 -3.49 2.37
CA GLY A 30 7.67 -2.58 1.26
C GLY A 30 6.22 -2.16 1.08
N LEU A 31 5.25 -2.85 1.69
CA LEU A 31 3.85 -2.43 1.56
C LEU A 31 3.61 -1.22 2.45
N TYR A 32 3.08 -0.13 1.86
CA TYR A 32 2.92 1.15 2.55
C TYR A 32 1.76 1.99 2.01
N PHE A 33 1.65 3.23 2.49
CA PHE A 33 0.81 4.28 1.93
C PHE A 33 1.50 5.63 2.08
N GLU A 34 1.55 6.43 1.01
CA GLU A 34 2.00 7.82 1.07
C GLU A 34 1.13 8.70 0.18
N TYR A 35 0.70 9.84 0.71
CA TYR A 35 -0.08 10.85 0.03
C TYR A 35 0.75 12.11 -0.20
N PHE A 36 0.82 12.58 -1.44
CA PHE A 36 1.67 13.68 -1.85
C PHE A 36 0.89 14.91 -2.28
N ARG A 37 1.49 16.08 -2.06
CA ARG A 37 1.07 17.37 -2.59
C ARG A 37 2.23 18.00 -3.37
N ARG A 38 2.00 18.35 -4.64
CA ARG A 38 2.98 18.95 -5.55
C ARG A 38 2.36 20.18 -6.22
N PRO A 39 2.50 21.38 -5.65
CA PRO A 39 1.82 22.58 -6.16
C PRO A 39 2.27 23.00 -7.56
N ALA A 40 3.42 22.53 -8.04
CA ALA A 40 4.02 22.97 -9.31
C ALA A 40 3.80 22.00 -10.49
N ALA A 41 3.20 20.82 -10.28
CA ALA A 41 3.03 19.82 -11.34
C ALA A 41 1.68 19.11 -11.21
N SER A 42 0.96 18.96 -12.33
CA SER A 42 -0.24 18.15 -12.39
C SER A 42 0.11 16.67 -12.61
N PRO A 43 -0.50 15.70 -11.90
CA PRO A 43 -1.48 15.90 -10.83
C PRO A 43 -0.84 16.52 -9.58
N THR A 44 -1.48 17.56 -9.04
CA THR A 44 -0.99 18.22 -7.81
C THR A 44 -1.12 17.33 -6.59
N HIS A 45 -1.99 16.30 -6.64
CA HIS A 45 -2.23 15.34 -5.57
C HIS A 45 -2.20 13.92 -6.13
N PHE A 46 -1.41 13.05 -5.50
CA PHE A 46 -1.31 11.64 -5.89
C PHE A 46 -0.89 10.77 -4.70
N ILE A 47 -0.98 9.46 -4.86
CA ILE A 47 -0.65 8.47 -3.82
C ILE A 47 0.37 7.45 -4.32
N THR A 48 1.08 6.80 -3.39
CA THR A 48 1.92 5.64 -3.67
C THR A 48 1.76 4.58 -2.57
N GLY A 49 2.26 3.37 -2.82
CA GLY A 49 2.02 2.21 -1.98
C GLY A 49 3.27 1.43 -1.60
N LEU A 50 4.45 1.95 -1.94
CA LEU A 50 5.73 1.34 -1.58
C LEU A 50 6.49 2.23 -0.61
N ASP A 51 7.07 1.59 0.40
CA ASP A 51 8.01 2.24 1.28
C ASP A 51 9.31 2.58 0.53
N ARG A 52 9.85 3.77 0.77
CA ARG A 52 11.04 4.27 0.05
C ARG A 52 12.32 3.53 0.46
N SER A 53 12.33 2.86 1.61
CA SER A 53 13.48 2.09 2.09
C SER A 53 13.49 0.63 1.64
N LEU A 54 12.51 0.21 0.81
CA LEU A 54 12.31 -1.18 0.37
C LEU A 54 13.60 -1.85 -0.12
N GLU A 55 14.33 -1.23 -1.05
CA GLU A 55 15.55 -1.83 -1.60
C GLU A 55 16.63 -2.03 -0.53
N ASN A 56 16.82 -1.05 0.36
CA ASN A 56 17.81 -1.12 1.43
C ASN A 56 17.46 -2.23 2.44
N ALA A 57 16.19 -2.30 2.84
CA ALA A 57 15.69 -3.32 3.74
C ALA A 57 15.82 -4.73 3.13
N LEU A 58 15.50 -4.87 1.84
CA LEU A 58 15.65 -6.11 1.09
C LEU A 58 17.12 -6.55 1.01
N ALA A 59 18.04 -5.62 0.70
CA ALA A 59 19.47 -5.92 0.60
C ALA A 59 20.04 -6.46 1.92
N CYS A 60 19.62 -5.88 3.06
CA CYS A 60 20.01 -6.35 4.39
C CYS A 60 19.46 -7.76 4.68
N ARG A 61 18.18 -8.00 4.36
CA ARG A 61 17.52 -9.27 4.68
C ARG A 61 17.86 -10.41 3.74
N ARG A 62 18.22 -10.13 2.49
CA ARG A 62 18.58 -11.19 1.54
C ARG A 62 19.70 -12.07 2.07
N ARG A 63 20.70 -11.48 2.75
CA ARG A 63 21.79 -12.22 3.39
C ARG A 63 21.30 -13.07 4.56
N ALA A 64 20.42 -12.52 5.39
CA ALA A 64 19.87 -13.22 6.56
C ALA A 64 18.94 -14.39 6.18
N LEU A 65 18.25 -14.27 5.05
CA LEU A 65 17.28 -15.26 4.56
C LEU A 65 17.90 -16.65 4.37
N GLU A 66 19.17 -16.73 3.96
CA GLU A 66 19.91 -17.99 3.79
C GLU A 66 20.26 -18.66 5.12
N SER A 67 20.49 -17.85 6.16
CA SER A 67 20.88 -18.35 7.48
C SER A 67 19.69 -18.74 8.35
N ASP A 68 18.60 -17.97 8.29
CA ASP A 68 17.42 -18.16 9.14
C ASP A 68 16.18 -17.59 8.45
N TYR A 69 15.56 -18.42 7.62
CA TYR A 69 14.42 -18.06 6.80
C TYR A 69 13.23 -17.57 7.64
N VAL A 70 12.84 -18.35 8.65
CA VAL A 70 11.64 -18.09 9.47
C VAL A 70 11.81 -16.79 10.26
N LYS A 71 12.93 -16.60 10.93
CA LYS A 71 13.19 -15.37 11.69
C LYS A 71 13.25 -14.15 10.79
N THR A 72 13.83 -14.28 9.59
CA THR A 72 13.93 -13.18 8.62
C THR A 72 12.56 -12.73 8.15
N ILE A 73 11.66 -13.67 7.80
CA ILE A 73 10.28 -13.35 7.41
C ILE A 73 9.50 -12.73 8.55
N HIS A 74 9.56 -13.33 9.75
CA HIS A 74 8.90 -12.78 10.93
C HIS A 74 9.35 -11.33 11.18
N SER A 75 10.65 -11.08 11.13
CA SER A 75 11.19 -9.72 11.29
C SER A 75 10.69 -8.74 10.23
N ALA A 76 10.52 -9.19 8.97
CA ALA A 76 10.00 -8.34 7.89
C ALA A 76 8.51 -8.01 8.07
N LEU A 77 7.71 -9.01 8.47
CA LEU A 77 6.28 -8.83 8.80
C LEU A 77 6.10 -7.82 9.95
N CYS A 78 6.82 -8.01 11.06
CA CYS A 78 6.75 -7.09 12.19
C CYS A 78 7.22 -5.68 11.84
N GLU A 79 8.26 -5.52 11.02
CA GLU A 79 8.70 -4.20 10.58
C GLU A 79 7.61 -3.50 9.76
N ASN A 80 7.01 -4.18 8.78
CA ASN A 80 5.96 -3.60 7.95
C ASN A 80 4.75 -3.17 8.78
N ALA A 81 4.35 -4.01 9.73
CA ALA A 81 3.25 -3.71 10.65
C ALA A 81 3.57 -2.53 11.57
N ARG A 82 4.81 -2.42 12.07
CA ARG A 82 5.24 -1.27 12.87
C ARG A 82 5.23 0.02 12.06
N LYS A 83 5.71 0.01 10.81
CA LYS A 83 5.66 1.20 9.94
C LYS A 83 4.22 1.68 9.79
N PHE A 84 3.28 0.80 9.46
CA PHE A 84 1.87 1.19 9.35
C PHE A 84 1.25 1.71 10.65
N ASN A 85 1.49 1.01 11.77
CA ASN A 85 0.81 1.30 13.04
C ASN A 85 1.48 2.39 13.86
N LEU A 86 2.78 2.65 13.68
CA LEU A 86 3.56 3.54 14.55
C LEU A 86 4.10 4.77 13.83
N ASP A 87 4.15 4.79 12.48
CA ASP A 87 4.51 6.03 11.78
C ASP A 87 3.40 7.08 11.98
N ARG A 88 3.82 8.26 12.43
CA ARG A 88 2.94 9.39 12.75
C ARG A 88 3.18 10.61 11.86
N ALA A 89 3.96 10.48 10.79
CA ALA A 89 4.11 11.61 9.88
C ALA A 89 2.77 11.84 9.14
N PRO A 90 2.35 13.10 8.90
CA PRO A 90 0.98 13.40 8.50
C PRO A 90 0.54 12.79 7.16
N THR A 91 1.50 12.53 6.26
CA THR A 91 1.23 12.15 4.86
C THR A 91 1.49 10.67 4.58
N ILE A 92 1.80 9.88 5.60
CA ILE A 92 2.23 8.48 5.43
C ILE A 92 1.38 7.52 6.27
N ALA A 93 1.39 6.25 5.89
CA ALA A 93 0.67 5.18 6.57
C ALA A 93 -0.81 5.56 6.86
N LEU A 94 -1.29 5.27 8.06
CA LEU A 94 -2.66 5.56 8.49
C LEU A 94 -2.97 7.06 8.51
N MET A 95 -2.03 7.89 8.98
CA MET A 95 -2.22 9.35 9.03
C MET A 95 -2.40 9.94 7.63
N GLY A 96 -1.63 9.46 6.65
CA GLY A 96 -1.79 9.86 5.25
C GLY A 96 -3.16 9.48 4.69
N MET A 97 -3.67 8.30 5.03
CA MET A 97 -5.01 7.86 4.60
C MET A 97 -6.10 8.73 5.21
N GLU A 98 -5.98 9.05 6.50
CA GLU A 98 -6.92 9.96 7.20
C GLU A 98 -6.89 11.36 6.61
N LEU A 99 -5.70 11.91 6.36
CA LEU A 99 -5.50 13.22 5.75
C LEU A 99 -6.14 13.29 4.35
N LEU A 100 -5.86 12.31 3.49
CA LEU A 100 -6.51 12.24 2.18
C LEU A 100 -8.04 12.13 2.33
N ALA A 101 -8.52 11.31 3.27
CA ALA A 101 -9.96 11.17 3.48
C ALA A 101 -10.62 12.47 3.96
N GLU A 102 -9.95 13.26 4.79
CA GLU A 102 -10.42 14.57 5.23
C GLU A 102 -10.46 15.59 4.08
N GLU A 103 -9.49 15.55 3.18
CA GLU A 103 -9.39 16.51 2.08
C GLU A 103 -10.30 16.19 0.90
N LEU A 104 -10.58 14.92 0.63
CA LEU A 104 -11.38 14.48 -0.53
C LEU A 104 -12.67 15.29 -0.74
N PRO A 105 -13.52 15.59 0.26
CA PRO A 105 -14.72 16.40 0.08
C PRO A 105 -14.45 17.82 -0.43
N GLN A 106 -13.24 18.34 -0.22
CA GLN A 106 -12.82 19.68 -0.64
C GLN A 106 -12.06 19.69 -1.97
N PHE A 107 -11.83 18.52 -2.59
CA PHE A 107 -11.02 18.42 -3.80
C PHE A 107 -11.54 19.28 -4.95
N GLU A 108 -12.85 19.50 -5.05
CA GLU A 108 -13.44 20.34 -6.11
C GLU A 108 -12.89 21.78 -6.16
N ARG A 109 -12.25 22.24 -5.07
CA ARG A 109 -11.60 23.55 -4.96
C ARG A 109 -10.17 23.59 -5.54
N ILE A 110 -9.59 22.43 -5.84
CA ILE A 110 -8.26 22.30 -6.44
C ILE A 110 -8.40 22.41 -7.97
N GLU A 111 -7.53 23.17 -8.62
CA GLU A 111 -7.64 23.45 -10.07
C GLU A 111 -7.68 22.18 -10.93
N ASP A 112 -6.80 21.20 -10.66
CA ASP A 112 -6.65 19.97 -11.44
C ASP A 112 -7.23 18.73 -10.72
N TRP A 113 -8.25 18.92 -9.88
CA TRP A 113 -8.78 17.86 -9.01
C TRP A 113 -9.24 16.60 -9.75
N ARG A 114 -9.83 16.76 -10.94
CA ARG A 114 -10.27 15.63 -11.78
C ARG A 114 -9.10 14.76 -12.21
N THR A 115 -8.02 15.41 -12.66
CA THR A 115 -6.77 14.73 -13.01
C THR A 115 -6.20 14.01 -11.79
N CYS A 116 -6.22 14.63 -10.61
CA CYS A 116 -5.75 14.01 -9.37
C CYS A 116 -6.55 12.75 -9.02
N VAL A 117 -7.89 12.81 -8.98
CA VAL A 117 -8.70 11.64 -8.62
C VAL A 117 -8.61 10.52 -9.66
N SER A 118 -8.53 10.87 -10.95
CA SER A 118 -8.35 9.91 -12.04
C SER A 118 -6.99 9.23 -11.98
N ASP A 119 -5.91 9.99 -11.77
CA ASP A 119 -4.55 9.43 -11.62
C ASP A 119 -4.42 8.54 -10.37
N MET A 120 -5.02 8.93 -9.25
CA MET A 120 -5.07 8.08 -8.05
C MET A 120 -5.85 6.79 -8.30
N ALA A 121 -7.02 6.86 -8.94
CA ALA A 121 -7.81 5.68 -9.27
C ALA A 121 -7.05 4.72 -10.19
N ASN A 122 -6.45 5.24 -11.25
CA ASN A 122 -5.62 4.46 -12.17
C ASN A 122 -4.41 3.86 -11.45
N THR A 123 -3.73 4.64 -10.60
CA THR A 123 -2.60 4.16 -9.80
C THR A 123 -3.02 2.99 -8.92
N ILE A 124 -4.15 3.05 -8.22
CA ILE A 124 -4.66 1.93 -7.39
C ILE A 124 -4.89 0.69 -8.25
N LEU A 125 -5.55 0.83 -9.39
CA LEU A 125 -5.92 -0.29 -10.26
C LEU A 125 -4.68 -0.92 -10.94
N GLU A 126 -3.77 -0.10 -11.44
CA GLU A 126 -2.55 -0.53 -12.13
C GLU A 126 -1.52 -1.16 -11.18
N THR A 127 -1.44 -0.69 -9.93
CA THR A 127 -0.55 -1.26 -8.89
C THR A 127 -1.22 -2.35 -8.04
N ARG A 128 -2.29 -2.96 -8.57
CA ARG A 128 -3.08 -4.06 -7.99
C ARG A 128 -3.53 -3.78 -6.55
N ALA A 129 -4.31 -2.72 -6.34
CA ALA A 129 -4.73 -2.25 -5.02
C ALA A 129 -3.50 -2.02 -4.11
N LEU A 130 -2.62 -1.15 -4.64
CA LEU A 130 -1.34 -0.70 -4.11
C LEU A 130 -0.58 -1.78 -3.33
N TYR A 131 -0.11 -2.77 -4.10
CA TYR A 131 0.76 -3.88 -3.70
C TYR A 131 0.21 -4.86 -2.68
N ARG A 132 -1.04 -4.70 -2.23
CA ARG A 132 -1.66 -5.60 -1.24
C ARG A 132 -1.90 -7.00 -1.79
N PHE A 133 -2.33 -7.14 -3.04
CA PHE A 133 -2.41 -8.48 -3.65
C PHE A 133 -1.04 -9.16 -3.74
N THR A 134 0.02 -8.41 -4.05
CA THR A 134 1.39 -8.95 -4.04
C THR A 134 1.81 -9.39 -2.64
N TYR A 135 1.42 -8.64 -1.61
CA TYR A 135 1.67 -9.00 -0.21
C TYR A 135 0.80 -10.18 0.27
N VAL A 136 -0.42 -10.34 -0.26
CA VAL A 136 -1.26 -11.53 -0.04
C VAL A 136 -0.54 -12.79 -0.53
N ASP A 137 0.11 -12.71 -1.69
CA ASP A 137 0.90 -13.82 -2.22
C ASP A 137 2.10 -14.12 -1.31
N PHE A 138 2.76 -13.09 -0.76
CA PHE A 138 3.84 -13.26 0.22
C PHE A 138 3.37 -13.97 1.52
N LEU A 139 2.20 -13.58 2.05
CA LEU A 139 1.63 -14.23 3.23
C LEU A 139 1.29 -15.70 2.95
N ARG A 140 0.78 -16.02 1.75
CA ARG A 140 0.51 -17.39 1.33
C ARG A 140 1.78 -18.23 1.19
N GLU A 141 2.82 -17.66 0.57
CA GLU A 141 4.14 -18.30 0.48
C GLU A 141 4.73 -18.59 1.88
N SER A 142 4.38 -17.76 2.87
CA SER A 142 4.83 -17.90 4.26
C SER A 142 3.97 -18.84 5.10
N ALA A 143 2.79 -19.27 4.62
CA ALA A 143 1.82 -20.08 5.36
C ALA A 143 2.37 -21.41 5.92
N PRO A 144 3.32 -22.12 5.28
CA PRO A 144 3.93 -23.31 5.87
C PRO A 144 4.68 -23.07 7.18
N HIS A 145 5.05 -21.81 7.48
CA HIS A 145 5.87 -21.45 8.64
C HIS A 145 5.08 -20.71 9.73
N PHE A 146 3.94 -20.11 9.39
CA PHE A 146 3.12 -19.33 10.31
C PHE A 146 1.65 -19.75 10.18
N ALA A 147 1.11 -20.40 11.22
CA ALA A 147 -0.23 -21.00 11.18
C ALA A 147 -1.35 -19.99 10.83
N SER A 148 -1.20 -18.72 11.21
CA SER A 148 -2.16 -17.64 10.99
C SER A 148 -1.97 -16.91 9.64
N ALA A 149 -0.89 -17.15 8.89
CA ALA A 149 -0.60 -16.38 7.68
C ALA A 149 -1.64 -16.57 6.58
N GLN A 150 -2.26 -17.75 6.47
CA GLN A 150 -3.35 -17.98 5.52
C GLN A 150 -4.58 -17.11 5.84
N SER A 151 -4.98 -17.02 7.12
CA SER A 151 -6.10 -16.18 7.54
C SER A 151 -5.80 -14.69 7.34
N LEU A 152 -4.56 -14.27 7.60
CA LEU A 152 -4.12 -12.90 7.31
C LEU A 152 -4.16 -12.60 5.81
N ALA A 153 -3.74 -13.55 4.97
CA ALA A 153 -3.77 -13.40 3.51
C ALA A 153 -5.20 -13.25 2.97
N GLU A 154 -6.20 -13.87 3.60
CA GLU A 154 -7.60 -13.69 3.24
C GLU A 154 -8.12 -12.32 3.67
N GLN A 155 -7.85 -11.90 4.91
CA GLN A 155 -8.23 -10.58 5.40
C GLN A 155 -7.63 -9.44 4.55
N LEU A 156 -6.34 -9.52 4.21
CA LEU A 156 -5.68 -8.50 3.39
C LEU A 156 -6.22 -8.48 1.95
N ARG A 157 -6.65 -9.62 1.42
CA ARG A 157 -7.30 -9.71 0.11
C ARG A 157 -8.64 -8.97 0.11
N ASP A 158 -9.40 -9.08 1.18
CA ASP A 158 -10.66 -8.33 1.32
C ASP A 158 -10.41 -6.82 1.43
N ILE A 159 -9.35 -6.41 2.12
CA ILE A 159 -8.91 -5.00 2.17
C ILE A 159 -8.50 -4.52 0.75
N ALA A 160 -7.72 -5.32 0.02
CA ALA A 160 -7.32 -5.00 -1.35
C ALA A 160 -8.52 -4.88 -2.30
N ASN A 161 -9.54 -5.72 -2.14
CA ASN A 161 -10.80 -5.59 -2.88
C ASN A 161 -11.55 -4.29 -2.55
N GLU A 162 -11.55 -3.86 -1.28
CA GLU A 162 -12.12 -2.56 -0.90
C GLU A 162 -11.35 -1.38 -1.50
N TRP A 163 -10.03 -1.47 -1.62
CA TRP A 163 -9.23 -0.48 -2.35
C TRP A 163 -9.63 -0.37 -3.82
N ASN A 164 -9.92 -1.49 -4.49
CA ASN A 164 -10.46 -1.46 -5.86
C ASN A 164 -11.84 -0.77 -5.91
N SER A 165 -12.72 -1.05 -4.96
CA SER A 165 -14.01 -0.36 -4.83
C SER A 165 -13.82 1.15 -4.60
N PHE A 166 -12.82 1.55 -3.81
CA PHE A 166 -12.47 2.95 -3.61
C PHE A 166 -11.98 3.61 -4.91
N ALA A 167 -11.13 2.94 -5.71
CA ALA A 167 -10.72 3.45 -7.01
C ALA A 167 -11.91 3.64 -7.98
N GLN A 168 -12.85 2.69 -7.99
CA GLN A 168 -14.09 2.84 -8.77
C GLN A 168 -14.92 4.04 -8.29
N GLN A 169 -14.97 4.29 -6.98
CA GLN A 169 -15.64 5.45 -6.41
C GLN A 169 -14.96 6.77 -6.81
N LEU A 170 -13.62 6.81 -6.87
CA LEU A 170 -12.88 7.97 -7.38
C LEU A 170 -13.19 8.24 -8.86
N ASN A 171 -13.27 7.20 -9.70
CA ASN A 171 -13.69 7.34 -11.10
C ASN A 171 -15.12 7.86 -11.25
N GLN A 172 -16.03 7.52 -10.33
CA GLN A 172 -17.36 8.12 -10.28
C GLN A 172 -17.29 9.59 -9.86
N ALA A 173 -16.43 9.92 -8.89
CA ALA A 173 -16.24 11.28 -8.41
C ALA A 173 -15.64 12.23 -9.45
N GLU A 174 -14.80 11.72 -10.35
CA GLU A 174 -14.30 12.47 -11.51
C GLU A 174 -15.46 13.06 -12.35
N ARG A 175 -16.56 12.31 -12.46
CA ARG A 175 -17.76 12.67 -13.25
C ARG A 175 -18.80 13.44 -12.43
N ASP A 176 -18.93 13.10 -11.15
CA ASP A 176 -19.90 13.67 -10.21
C ASP A 176 -19.21 14.01 -8.88
N PRO A 177 -18.88 15.30 -8.63
CA PRO A 177 -18.17 15.72 -7.41
C PRO A 177 -18.89 15.36 -6.10
N SER A 178 -20.22 15.18 -6.12
CA SER A 178 -20.97 14.80 -4.91
C SER A 178 -20.55 13.41 -4.37
N GLN A 179 -19.90 12.61 -5.21
CA GLN A 179 -19.35 11.31 -4.84
C GLN A 179 -18.05 11.39 -4.01
N LEU A 180 -17.40 12.56 -3.92
CA LEU A 180 -16.18 12.75 -3.12
C LEU A 180 -16.40 12.47 -1.63
N GLU A 181 -17.57 12.84 -1.10
CA GLU A 181 -17.94 12.55 0.30
C GLU A 181 -18.10 11.04 0.56
N ARG A 182 -18.56 10.30 -0.46
CA ARG A 182 -18.63 8.83 -0.39
C ARG A 182 -17.23 8.22 -0.45
N ALA A 183 -16.35 8.72 -1.31
CA ALA A 183 -14.95 8.30 -1.38
C ALA A 183 -14.22 8.54 -0.05
N SER A 184 -14.41 9.71 0.58
CA SER A 184 -13.90 10.04 1.90
C SER A 184 -14.28 9.01 2.96
N ARG A 185 -15.58 8.69 3.08
CA ARG A 185 -16.06 7.69 4.05
C ARG A 185 -15.50 6.29 3.80
N MET A 186 -15.34 5.90 2.54
CA MET A 186 -14.71 4.63 2.18
C MET A 186 -13.25 4.57 2.61
N LEU A 187 -12.48 5.65 2.40
CA LEU A 187 -11.07 5.69 2.78
C LEU A 187 -10.86 5.68 4.31
N ARG A 188 -11.72 6.36 5.09
CA ARG A 188 -11.70 6.27 6.57
C ARG A 188 -11.94 4.83 7.05
N ARG A 189 -12.90 4.12 6.44
CA ARG A 189 -13.15 2.72 6.76
C ARG A 189 -11.96 1.83 6.39
N LEU A 190 -11.32 2.08 5.24
CA LEU A 190 -10.10 1.39 4.84
C LEU A 190 -8.98 1.60 5.87
N ALA A 191 -8.75 2.84 6.32
CA ALA A 191 -7.73 3.13 7.34
C ALA A 191 -7.95 2.33 8.63
N PHE A 192 -9.19 2.29 9.12
CA PHE A 192 -9.54 1.49 10.30
C PHE A 192 -9.31 -0.02 10.09
N ARG A 193 -9.67 -0.57 8.92
CA ARG A 193 -9.43 -1.99 8.61
C ARG A 193 -7.94 -2.32 8.52
N GLU A 194 -7.15 -1.42 7.94
CA GLU A 194 -5.68 -1.54 7.85
C GLU A 194 -5.06 -1.54 9.25
N GLU A 195 -5.41 -0.57 10.10
CA GLU A 195 -4.95 -0.51 11.49
C GLU A 195 -5.18 -1.84 12.22
N HIS A 196 -6.40 -2.36 12.14
CA HIS A 196 -6.74 -3.63 12.78
C HIS A 196 -5.98 -4.83 12.17
N PHE A 197 -5.82 -4.85 10.85
CA PHE A 197 -5.05 -5.89 10.17
C PHE A 197 -3.58 -5.88 10.63
N TRP A 198 -2.92 -4.72 10.60
CA TRP A 198 -1.52 -4.59 11.00
C TRP A 198 -1.32 -4.85 12.49
N GLY A 199 -2.32 -4.56 13.33
CA GLY A 199 -2.33 -4.97 14.74
C GLY A 199 -2.17 -6.49 14.89
N LYS A 200 -2.96 -7.28 14.16
CA LYS A 200 -2.86 -8.75 14.18
C LYS A 200 -1.53 -9.29 13.67
N VAL A 201 -0.91 -8.59 12.72
CA VAL A 201 0.41 -8.99 12.19
C VAL A 201 1.51 -8.84 13.26
N LEU A 202 1.34 -7.94 14.23
CA LEU A 202 2.28 -7.80 15.36
C LEU A 202 2.17 -8.93 16.38
N ASP A 203 1.04 -9.65 16.39
CA ASP A 203 0.76 -10.77 17.31
C ASP A 203 1.19 -12.14 16.73
N LEU A 204 2.01 -12.15 15.67
CA LEU A 204 2.53 -13.35 14.99
C LEU A 204 3.72 -14.02 15.72
#